data_AF-A0A8J6T2B2-F1
#
_entry.id   AF-A0A8J6T2B2-F1
#
_cell.length_a   1.000
_cell.length_b   1.000
_cell.length_c   1.000
_cell.angle_alpha   90.00
_cell.angle_beta   90.00
_cell.angle_gamma   90.00
#
_symmetry.space_group_name_H-M   'P 1'
#
loop_
_entity.id
_entity.type
_entity.pdbx_description
1 polymer ?
#
loop_
_entity_poly.entity_id
_entity_poly.type
_entity_poly.pdbx_seq_one_letter_code
_entity_poly.pdbx_strand_id
1 'polypeptide(L)'
;MGMEILRQSTQKAMRECVLSAVDRYGFDLERSMRQVGLIDSTIRLVDTTAAITAFDMFFEEIDWRDRQSILPVIPIFEGAYVTSPRNFASAHNYLDGILAHDGYRMKEARLVRLPM
;
A
#
# COMPACT_ATOMS: atom_id res chain seq x y z
N MET A 1 0.63 -25.78 0.01
CA MET A 1 0.97 -24.35 -0.20
C MET A 1 -0.27 -23.55 0.16
N GLY A 2 -0.18 -22.62 1.13
CA GLY A 2 -1.33 -21.79 1.52
C GLY A 2 -1.72 -20.80 0.41
N MET A 3 -3.00 -20.52 0.28
CA MET A 3 -3.49 -19.49 -0.64
C MET A 3 -3.11 -18.11 -0.11
N GLU A 4 -2.60 -17.23 -0.96
CA GLU A 4 -2.30 -15.84 -0.61
C GLU A 4 -3.60 -15.12 -0.21
N ILE A 5 -3.52 -14.23 0.79
CA ILE A 5 -4.67 -13.42 1.25
C ILE A 5 -5.07 -12.40 0.18
N LEU A 6 -4.08 -11.84 -0.50
CA LEU A 6 -4.22 -10.93 -1.64
C LEU A 6 -3.41 -11.50 -2.80
N ARG A 7 -3.98 -11.53 -4.01
CA ARG A 7 -3.30 -12.05 -5.20
C ARG A 7 -2.16 -11.12 -5.60
N GLN A 8 -1.17 -11.67 -6.30
CA GLN A 8 -0.06 -10.89 -6.87
C GLN A 8 -0.49 -9.65 -7.67
N SER A 9 -1.60 -9.71 -8.40
CA SER A 9 -2.15 -8.54 -9.11
C SER A 9 -2.52 -7.40 -8.16
N THR A 10 -3.10 -7.74 -7.01
CA THR A 10 -3.50 -6.80 -5.96
C THR A 10 -2.29 -6.24 -5.25
N GLN A 11 -1.32 -7.08 -4.92
CA GLN A 11 -0.05 -6.66 -4.35
C GLN A 11 0.63 -5.62 -5.26
N LYS A 12 0.76 -5.94 -6.55
CA LYS A 12 1.35 -5.03 -7.55
C LYS A 12 0.57 -3.72 -7.66
N ALA A 13 -0.75 -3.78 -7.73
CA ALA A 13 -1.58 -2.57 -7.82
C ALA A 13 -1.45 -1.70 -6.56
N MET A 14 -1.41 -2.30 -5.36
CA MET A 14 -1.18 -1.58 -4.10
C MET A 14 0.17 -0.88 -4.09
N ARG A 15 1.24 -1.57 -4.53
CA ARG A 15 2.57 -0.97 -4.66
C ARG A 15 2.56 0.21 -5.63
N GLU A 16 1.98 0.04 -6.82
CA GLU A 16 1.88 1.11 -7.82
C GLU A 16 1.08 2.32 -7.30
N CYS A 17 0.04 2.09 -6.50
CA CYS A 17 -0.70 3.16 -5.84
C CYS A 17 0.18 3.99 -4.92
N VAL A 18 0.97 3.33 -4.06
CA VAL A 18 1.91 4.00 -3.15
C VAL A 18 2.94 4.80 -3.93
N LEU A 19 3.62 4.18 -4.89
CA LEU A 19 4.68 4.84 -5.66
C LEU A 19 4.15 6.02 -6.48
N SER A 20 2.98 5.89 -7.10
CA SER A 20 2.32 6.98 -7.82
C SER A 20 1.94 8.14 -6.89
N ALA A 21 1.50 7.83 -5.67
CA ALA A 21 1.19 8.86 -4.67
C ALA A 21 2.42 9.64 -4.22
N VAL A 22 3.56 8.96 -4.06
CA VAL A 22 4.85 9.59 -3.75
C VAL A 22 5.30 10.50 -4.90
N ASP A 23 5.35 9.96 -6.11
CA ASP A 23 5.87 10.63 -7.30
C ASP A 23 5.04 11.85 -7.71
N ARG A 24 3.70 11.75 -7.63
CA ARG A 24 2.80 12.71 -8.28
C ARG A 24 2.02 13.60 -7.32
N TYR A 25 1.81 13.14 -6.09
CA TYR A 25 0.86 13.76 -5.17
C TYR A 25 1.49 14.12 -3.82
N GLY A 26 2.82 14.01 -3.69
CA GLY A 26 3.57 14.43 -2.51
C GLY A 26 3.27 13.59 -1.26
N PHE A 27 2.91 12.31 -1.44
CA PHE A 27 2.71 11.40 -0.32
C PHE A 27 4.02 11.20 0.47
N ASP A 28 3.99 11.51 1.76
CA ASP A 28 5.12 11.37 2.68
C ASP A 28 5.27 9.90 3.11
N LEU A 29 5.95 9.13 2.25
CA LEU A 29 6.19 7.70 2.46
C LEU A 29 7.06 7.43 3.68
N GLU A 30 8.11 8.22 3.91
CA GLU A 30 8.99 8.06 5.07
C GLU A 30 8.19 8.19 6.37
N ARG A 31 7.41 9.27 6.51
CA ARG A 31 6.56 9.46 7.69
C ARG A 31 5.57 8.32 7.87
N SER A 32 4.98 7.85 6.77
CA SER A 32 4.02 6.73 6.81
C SER A 32 4.67 5.44 7.29
N MET A 33 5.87 5.10 6.79
CA MET A 33 6.65 3.94 7.22
C MET A 33 7.06 4.03 8.69
N ARG A 34 7.44 5.22 9.18
CA ARG A 34 7.73 5.44 10.62
C ARG A 34 6.50 5.23 11.49
N GLN A 35 5.34 5.72 11.06
CA GLN A 35 4.08 5.62 11.83
C GLN A 35 3.62 4.18 12.04
N VAL A 36 3.89 3.30 11.08
CA VAL A 36 3.57 1.87 11.18
C VAL A 36 4.71 1.01 11.74
N GLY A 37 5.83 1.64 12.09
CA GLY A 37 6.99 0.95 12.69
C GLY A 37 7.82 0.12 11.71
N LEU A 38 7.73 0.36 10.39
CA LEU A 38 8.61 -0.29 9.41
C LEU A 38 10.05 0.24 9.48
N ILE A 39 10.22 1.51 9.85
CA ILE A 39 11.52 2.11 10.10
C ILE A 39 11.53 2.82 11.45
N ASP A 40 12.63 2.69 12.18
CA ASP A 40 12.83 3.37 13.46
C ASP A 40 13.19 4.86 13.26
N SER A 41 13.11 5.66 14.34
CA SER A 41 13.44 7.09 14.34
C SER A 41 14.93 7.41 14.12
N THR A 42 15.80 6.41 14.17
CA THR A 42 17.26 6.55 14.04
C THR A 42 17.73 6.41 12.59
N ILE A 43 17.01 5.63 11.77
CA ILE A 43 17.20 5.55 10.32
C ILE A 43 16.82 6.89 9.71
N ARG A 44 17.76 7.54 9.03
CA ARG A 44 17.49 8.74 8.21
C ARG A 44 17.51 8.35 6.74
N LEU A 45 16.39 8.54 6.07
CA LEU A 45 16.31 8.43 4.62
C LEU A 45 16.67 9.79 4.04
N VAL A 46 17.65 9.81 3.13
CA VAL A 46 18.27 11.07 2.66
C VAL A 46 17.35 11.81 1.69
N ASP A 47 16.51 11.06 0.97
CA ASP A 47 15.59 11.55 -0.03
C ASP A 47 14.42 10.59 -0.28
N THR A 48 13.51 10.99 -1.17
CA THR A 48 12.36 10.19 -1.62
C THR A 48 12.78 8.86 -2.24
N THR A 49 13.92 8.81 -2.95
CA THR A 49 14.41 7.59 -3.60
C THR A 49 14.76 6.55 -2.53
N ALA A 50 15.45 6.96 -1.46
CA ALA A 50 15.76 6.10 -0.33
C ALA A 50 14.49 5.58 0.37
N ALA A 51 13.44 6.40 0.49
CA ALA A 51 12.13 5.97 1.00
C ALA A 51 11.47 4.91 0.12
N ILE A 52 11.50 5.09 -1.20
CA ILE A 52 10.98 4.10 -2.16
C ILE A 52 11.76 2.79 -2.07
N THR A 53 13.09 2.84 -2.06
CA THR A 53 13.93 1.64 -1.97
C THR A 53 13.67 0.88 -0.66
N ALA A 54 13.61 1.58 0.47
CA ALA A 54 13.30 0.96 1.75
C ALA A 54 11.91 0.31 1.73
N PHE A 55 10.89 1.02 1.23
CA PHE A 55 9.54 0.46 1.08
C PHE A 55 9.52 -0.78 0.21
N ASP A 56 10.20 -0.78 -0.94
CA ASP A 56 10.27 -1.91 -1.86
C ASP A 56 10.91 -3.14 -1.19
N MET A 57 12.01 -2.95 -0.47
CA MET A 57 12.65 -4.03 0.29
C MET A 57 11.68 -4.65 1.29
N PHE A 58 10.98 -3.83 2.08
CA PHE A 58 9.96 -4.35 3.00
C PHE A 58 8.81 -5.04 2.28
N PHE A 59 8.35 -4.47 1.16
CA PHE A 59 7.21 -4.99 0.41
C PHE A 59 7.49 -6.38 -0.17
N GLU A 60 8.72 -6.62 -0.63
CA GLU A 60 9.18 -7.91 -1.14
C GLU A 60 9.33 -8.98 -0.04
N GLU A 61 9.56 -8.57 1.21
CA GLU A 61 9.70 -9.46 2.37
C GLU A 61 8.36 -9.86 3.03
N ILE A 62 7.23 -9.22 2.66
CA ILE A 62 5.91 -9.54 3.23
C ILE A 62 5.51 -10.98 2.87
N ASP A 63 5.23 -11.79 3.89
CA ASP A 63 4.51 -13.05 3.69
C ASP A 63 3.01 -12.76 3.45
N TRP A 64 2.61 -12.75 2.18
CA TRP A 64 1.23 -12.51 1.75
C TRP A 64 0.23 -13.60 2.13
N ARG A 65 0.68 -14.67 2.80
CA ARG A 65 -0.18 -15.71 3.39
C ARG A 65 -0.44 -15.47 4.87
N ASP A 66 0.33 -14.59 5.50
CA ASP A 66 0.18 -14.22 6.91
C ASP A 66 -0.44 -12.83 7.05
N ARG A 67 -1.56 -12.78 7.77
CA ARG A 67 -2.25 -11.52 8.03
C ARG A 67 -1.37 -10.55 8.82
N GLN A 68 -0.60 -11.03 9.79
CA GLN A 68 0.22 -10.15 10.63
C GLN A 68 1.33 -9.48 9.82
N SER A 69 1.94 -10.21 8.89
CA SER A 69 2.92 -9.67 7.94
C SER A 69 2.33 -8.59 7.02
N ILE A 70 1.06 -8.70 6.63
CA ILE A 70 0.41 -7.71 5.75
C ILE A 70 -0.03 -6.45 6.50
N LEU A 71 -0.46 -6.57 7.77
CA LEU A 71 -1.06 -5.45 8.51
C LEU A 71 -0.27 -4.13 8.48
N PRO A 72 1.08 -4.11 8.61
CA PRO A 72 1.85 -2.87 8.57
C PRO A 72 1.75 -2.09 7.25
N VAL A 73 1.53 -2.77 6.12
CA VAL A 73 1.47 -2.10 4.80
C VAL A 73 0.11 -1.46 4.54
N ILE A 74 -0.95 -1.93 5.20
CA ILE A 74 -2.32 -1.47 4.95
C ILE A 74 -2.48 0.04 5.21
N PRO A 75 -2.06 0.61 6.35
CA PRO A 75 -2.20 2.04 6.59
C PRO A 75 -1.41 2.91 5.60
N ILE A 76 -0.27 2.42 5.10
CA ILE A 76 0.52 3.12 4.07
C ILE A 76 -0.28 3.18 2.76
N PHE A 77 -0.83 2.03 2.34
CA PHE A 77 -1.69 1.96 1.16
C PHE A 77 -2.94 2.82 1.30
N GLU A 78 -3.63 2.76 2.45
CA GLU A 78 -4.79 3.60 2.74
C GLU A 78 -4.46 5.10 2.62
N GLY A 79 -3.34 5.53 3.19
CA GLY A 79 -2.86 6.91 3.09
C GLY A 79 -2.53 7.33 1.64
N ALA A 80 -1.84 6.48 0.89
CA ALA A 80 -1.52 6.73 -0.51
C ALA A 80 -2.77 6.82 -1.40
N TYR A 81 -3.73 5.93 -1.17
CA TYR A 81 -5.01 5.92 -1.88
C TYR A 81 -5.79 7.21 -1.65
N VAL A 82 -5.84 7.72 -0.41
CA VAL A 82 -6.51 8.99 -0.08
C VAL A 82 -5.79 10.21 -0.67
N THR A 83 -4.45 10.17 -0.68
CA THR A 83 -3.63 11.28 -1.19
C THR A 83 -3.78 11.46 -2.70
N SER A 84 -4.11 10.37 -3.40
CA SER A 84 -4.32 10.38 -4.85
C SER A 84 -5.68 11.00 -5.21
N PRO A 85 -5.75 11.99 -6.13
CA PRO A 85 -7.01 12.56 -6.57
C PRO A 85 -7.83 11.54 -7.36
N ARG A 86 -9.14 11.49 -7.07
CA ARG A 86 -10.11 10.70 -7.83
C ARG A 86 -10.51 11.44 -9.11
N ASN A 87 -9.89 11.05 -10.21
CA ASN A 87 -10.22 11.55 -11.55
C ASN A 87 -10.17 10.41 -12.57
N PHE A 88 -10.52 10.70 -13.83
CA PHE A 88 -10.59 9.69 -14.90
C PHE A 88 -9.26 8.98 -15.15
N ALA A 89 -8.12 9.64 -14.89
CA ALA A 89 -6.78 9.08 -15.06
C ALA A 89 -6.24 8.40 -13.79
N SER A 90 -7.02 8.38 -12.71
CA SER A 90 -6.57 7.86 -11.42
C SER A 90 -6.68 6.33 -11.37
N ALA A 91 -5.73 5.69 -10.69
CA ALA A 91 -5.67 4.24 -10.55
C ALA A 91 -6.82 3.65 -9.71
N HIS A 92 -7.69 4.47 -9.12
CA HIS A 92 -8.78 4.07 -8.23
C HIS A 92 -9.70 3.02 -8.87
N ASN A 93 -10.15 3.23 -10.11
CA ASN A 93 -11.07 2.28 -10.75
C ASN A 93 -10.43 0.89 -10.94
N TYR A 94 -9.14 0.88 -11.29
CA TYR A 94 -8.36 -0.35 -11.45
C TYR A 94 -8.15 -1.05 -10.10
N LEU A 95 -7.73 -0.29 -9.08
CA LEU A 95 -7.54 -0.76 -7.72
C LEU A 95 -8.82 -1.32 -7.11
N ASP A 96 -9.92 -0.59 -7.20
CA ASP A 96 -11.21 -0.99 -6.64
C ASP A 96 -11.71 -2.28 -7.30
N GLY A 97 -11.52 -2.42 -8.62
CA GLY A 97 -11.84 -3.67 -9.34
C GLY A 97 -10.99 -4.85 -8.89
N ILE A 98 -9.68 -4.66 -8.78
CA ILE A 98 -8.76 -5.71 -8.34
C ILE A 98 -9.00 -6.12 -6.88
N LEU A 99 -9.19 -5.15 -5.99
CA LEU A 99 -9.54 -5.42 -4.58
C LEU A 99 -10.86 -6.20 -4.47
N ALA A 100 -11.86 -5.86 -5.29
CA ALA A 100 -13.14 -6.57 -5.30
C ALA A 100 -12.99 -8.05 -5.69
N HIS A 101 -12.09 -8.37 -6.63
CA HIS A 101 -11.78 -9.75 -6.99
C HIS A 101 -11.15 -10.56 -5.85
N ASP A 102 -10.47 -9.89 -4.92
CA ASP A 102 -9.92 -10.48 -3.70
C ASP A 102 -10.89 -10.42 -2.51
N GLY A 103 -12.10 -9.91 -2.71
CA GLY A 103 -13.11 -9.80 -1.66
C GLY A 103 -12.89 -8.62 -0.71
N TYR A 104 -12.22 -7.56 -1.18
CA TYR A 104 -11.98 -6.32 -0.43
C TYR A 104 -12.52 -5.10 -1.18
N ARG A 105 -12.68 -3.99 -0.46
CA ARG A 105 -12.96 -2.68 -1.05
C ARG A 105 -12.38 -1.57 -0.19
N MET A 106 -12.19 -0.40 -0.79
CA MET A 106 -11.99 0.83 -0.04
C MET A 106 -13.33 1.41 0.41
N LYS A 107 -13.50 1.66 1.70
CA LYS A 107 -14.66 2.34 2.29
C LYS A 107 -14.17 3.36 3.32
N GLU A 108 -14.56 4.62 3.18
CA GLU A 108 -14.17 5.69 4.12
C GLU A 108 -12.66 5.72 4.37
N ALA A 109 -11.86 5.67 3.28
CA ALA A 109 -10.40 5.62 3.33
C ALA A 109 -9.79 4.35 3.96
N ARG A 110 -10.59 3.33 4.26
CA ARG A 110 -10.13 2.08 4.87
C ARG A 110 -10.31 0.89 3.94
N LEU A 111 -9.35 -0.02 3.97
CA LEU A 111 -9.47 -1.32 3.32
C LEU A 111 -10.35 -2.22 4.19
N VAL A 112 -11.51 -2.61 3.65
CA VAL A 112 -12.48 -3.47 4.36
C VAL A 112 -12.78 -4.72 3.53
N ARG A 113 -13.01 -5.83 4.22
CA ARG A 113 -13.49 -7.06 3.58
C ARG A 113 -14.94 -6.89 3.15
N LEU A 114 -15.27 -7.36 1.95
CA LEU A 114 -16.66 -7.43 1.49
C LEU A 114 -17.42 -8.47 2.30
N PRO A 115 -18.68 -8.19 2.68
CA PRO A 115 -19.54 -9.23 3.25
C PRO A 115 -19.70 -10.34 2.20
N MET A 116 -19.50 -11.58 2.63
CA MET A 116 -19.76 -12.76 1.81
C MET A 116 -21.25 -12.90 1.52
#